data_AF-A0AAD7ZBN2-F1
#
_entry.id   AF-A0AAD7ZBN2-F1
#
_cell.length_a   1.000
_cell.length_b   1.000
_cell.length_c   1.000
_cell.angle_alpha   90.00
_cell.angle_beta   90.00
_cell.angle_gamma   90.00
#
_symmetry.space_group_name_H-M   'P 1'
#
loop_
_entity.id
_entity.type
_entity.pdbx_description
1 polymer ?
#
loop_
_entity_poly.entity_id
_entity_poly.type
_entity_poly.pdbx_seq_one_letter_code
_entity_poly.pdbx_strand_id
1 'polypeptide(L)' 'MIVVEVLIVLWTLLVMTAAPSCRRSEFSCENGRCVPLNHYCDAANDCGDSSDEPRQCTREF' A
#
# COMPACT_ATOMS: atom_id res chain seq x y z
N MET A 1 -32.50 -21.32 3.85
CA MET A 1 -31.79 -20.16 3.29
C MET A 1 -31.45 -19.16 4.41
N ILE A 2 -30.60 -19.56 5.35
CA ILE A 2 -30.04 -18.72 6.43
C ILE A 2 -28.52 -19.00 6.51
N VAL A 3 -28.12 -20.26 6.26
CA VAL A 3 -26.72 -20.70 6.18
C VAL A 3 -25.91 -20.07 5.03
N VAL A 4 -26.53 -19.66 3.92
CA VAL A 4 -25.82 -19.00 2.81
C VAL A 4 -25.51 -17.54 3.12
N GLU A 5 -26.44 -16.81 3.73
CA GLU A 5 -26.24 -15.39 4.09
C GLU A 5 -25.28 -15.23 5.28
N VAL A 6 -25.31 -16.13 6.27
CA VAL A 6 -24.40 -16.05 7.42
C VAL A 6 -22.98 -16.48 7.06
N LEU A 7 -22.80 -17.49 6.19
CA LEU A 7 -21.47 -17.88 5.72
C LEU A 7 -20.89 -16.87 4.73
N ILE A 8 -21.70 -16.27 3.84
CA ILE A 8 -21.27 -15.19 2.94
C ILE A 8 -20.98 -13.91 3.72
N VAL A 9 -21.76 -13.55 4.74
CA VAL A 9 -21.50 -12.37 5.59
C VAL A 9 -20.30 -12.61 6.51
N LEU A 10 -20.09 -13.82 7.04
CA LEU A 10 -18.87 -14.16 7.79
C LEU A 10 -17.63 -14.29 6.89
N TRP A 11 -17.76 -14.70 5.63
CA TRP A 11 -16.67 -14.63 4.65
C TRP A 11 -16.41 -13.19 4.23
N THR A 12 -17.43 -12.40 3.88
CA THR A 12 -17.25 -11.01 3.41
C THR A 12 -16.84 -10.06 4.53
N LEU A 13 -17.28 -10.25 5.79
CA LEU A 13 -16.80 -9.48 6.94
C LEU A 13 -15.37 -9.85 7.35
N LEU A 14 -14.96 -11.11 7.17
CA LEU A 14 -13.60 -11.57 7.49
C LEU A 14 -12.60 -11.36 6.32
N VAL A 15 -13.10 -11.19 5.09
CA VAL A 15 -12.35 -10.89 3.85
C VAL A 15 -12.16 -9.36 3.63
N MET A 16 -12.51 -8.51 4.59
CA MET A 16 -12.39 -7.04 4.47
C MET A 16 -11.20 -6.42 5.23
N THR A 17 -10.21 -7.21 5.67
CA THR A 17 -9.13 -6.64 6.52
C THR A 17 -7.69 -6.93 6.09
N ALA A 18 -7.46 -7.44 4.88
CA ALA A 18 -6.11 -7.60 4.36
C ALA A 18 -5.86 -6.70 3.14
N ALA A 19 -6.11 -5.39 3.27
CA ALA A 19 -5.26 -4.48 2.51
C ALA A 19 -3.83 -4.76 2.99
N PRO A 20 -2.86 -5.06 2.09
CA PRO A 20 -1.45 -5.04 2.46
C PRO A 20 -1.14 -3.58 2.83
N SER A 21 -1.41 -3.26 4.09
CA SER A 21 -0.98 -2.02 4.69
C SER A 21 0.52 -2.22 4.84
N CYS A 22 1.29 -1.51 4.02
CA CYS A 22 2.71 -1.35 4.26
C CYS A 22 2.92 -1.03 5.75
N ARG A 23 4.06 -1.44 6.31
CA ARG A 23 4.35 -1.14 7.72
C ARG A 23 4.26 0.38 7.93
N ARG A 24 4.03 0.81 9.17
CA ARG A 24 3.99 2.26 9.50
C ARG A 24 5.23 3.04 9.06
N SER A 25 6.35 2.34 8.84
CA SER A 25 7.64 2.89 8.40
C SER A 25 7.90 2.75 6.90
N GLU A 26 6.91 2.36 6.11
CA GLU A 26 7.02 2.09 4.67
C GLU A 26 6.04 2.97 3.89
N PHE A 27 6.48 3.38 2.69
CA PHE A 27 5.67 4.05 1.68
C PHE A 27 5.06 3.01 0.73
N SER A 28 3.78 3.21 0.38
CA SER A 28 3.07 2.39 -0.58
C SER A 28 3.20 2.98 -1.98
N CYS A 29 3.88 2.26 -2.86
CA CYS A 29 3.97 2.58 -4.29
C CYS A 29 2.61 2.43 -4.98
N GLU A 30 2.43 3.08 -6.13
CA GLU A 30 1.22 2.95 -6.97
C GLU A 30 1.08 1.52 -7.51
N ASN A 31 2.18 0.81 -7.75
CA ASN A 31 2.18 -0.60 -8.14
C ASN A 31 1.81 -1.57 -7.00
N GLY A 32 1.56 -1.07 -5.78
CA GLY A 32 1.21 -1.89 -4.61
C GLY A 32 2.41 -2.51 -3.89
N ARG A 33 3.63 -2.11 -4.26
CA ARG A 33 4.87 -2.47 -3.58
C ARG A 33 5.10 -1.56 -2.37
N CYS A 34 5.77 -2.07 -1.34
CA CYS A 34 6.16 -1.26 -0.17
C CYS A 34 7.67 -1.01 -0.22
N VAL A 35 8.05 0.25 -0.02
CA VAL A 35 9.46 0.68 0.11
C VAL A 35 9.64 1.41 1.44
N PRO A 36 10.85 1.45 2.02
CA PRO A 36 11.07 2.22 3.25
C PRO A 36 10.73 3.71 3.07
N LEU A 37 10.17 4.36 4.10
CA LEU A 37 9.85 5.81 4.02
C LEU A 37 11.06 6.69 3.70
N ASN A 38 12.27 6.27 4.04
CA ASN A 38 13.52 6.98 3.72
C ASN A 38 13.96 6.83 2.25
N HIS A 39 13.29 5.97 1.48
CA HIS A 39 13.48 5.84 0.02
C HIS A 39 12.45 6.69 -0.75
N TYR A 40 11.50 7.32 -0.05
CA TYR A 40 10.65 8.31 -0.69
C TYR A 40 11.47 9.58 -0.93
N CYS A 41 11.55 10.03 -2.19
CA CYS A 41 12.25 11.26 -2.57
C CYS A 41 13.78 11.22 -2.38
N ASP A 42 14.41 10.06 -2.54
CA ASP A 42 15.84 9.81 -2.32
C ASP A 42 16.72 9.85 -3.60
N ALA A 43 16.15 10.14 -4.78
CA ALA A 43 16.77 10.08 -6.13
C ALA A 43 16.79 8.70 -6.79
N ALA A 44 16.30 7.65 -6.13
CA ALA A 44 16.29 6.30 -6.68
C ALA A 44 14.86 5.87 -6.97
N ASN A 45 14.69 5.08 -8.04
CA ASN A 45 13.42 4.44 -8.32
C ASN A 45 13.39 3.10 -7.58
N ASP A 46 12.99 3.12 -6.32
CA ASP A 46 12.84 1.94 -5.47
C ASP A 46 11.51 1.22 -5.72
N CYS A 47 10.46 1.98 -6.03
CA CYS A 47 9.16 1.42 -6.38
C CYS A 47 9.22 0.57 -7.67
N GLY A 48 10.02 0.98 -8.65
CA GLY A 48 10.08 0.41 -10.00
C GLY A 48 9.16 1.14 -10.99
N ASP A 49 8.11 1.78 -10.49
CA ASP A 49 7.18 2.64 -11.24
C ASP A 49 7.38 4.14 -10.96
N SER A 50 8.42 4.54 -10.23
CA SER A 50 8.78 5.94 -9.89
C SER A 50 7.72 6.72 -9.09
N SER A 51 6.77 6.02 -8.46
CA SER A 51 5.75 6.64 -7.60
C SER A 51 6.31 7.17 -6.27
N ASP A 52 7.49 6.71 -5.87
CA ASP A 52 8.33 7.22 -4.79
C ASP A 52 9.10 8.51 -5.14
N GLU A 53 9.26 8.84 -6.42
CA GLU A 53 10.01 9.99 -6.93
C GLU A 53 9.12 10.98 -7.72
N PRO A 54 8.07 11.56 -7.11
CA PRO A 54 7.17 12.46 -7.81
C PRO A 54 7.89 13.77 -8.19
N ARG A 55 7.46 14.42 -9.27
CA ARG A 55 8.06 15.69 -9.75
C ARG A 55 8.06 16.82 -8.72
N GLN A 56 7.13 16.77 -7.77
CA GLN A 56 6.99 17.73 -6.68
C GLN A 56 7.86 17.41 -5.46
N CYS A 57 8.81 16.49 -5.61
CA CYS A 57 9.95 16.34 -4.73
C CYS A 57 10.75 17.64 -4.70
N THR A 58 10.31 18.54 -3.82
CA THR A 58 11.08 19.71 -3.44
C THR A 58 12.18 19.14 -2.56
N ARG A 59 13.32 18.79 -3.16
CA ARG A 59 14.50 18.42 -2.38
C ARG A 59 14.87 19.65 -1.58
N GLU A 60 14.37 19.72 -0.36
CA GLU A 60 14.89 20.64 0.64
C GLU A 60 16.29 20.13 0.96
N PHE A 61 17.25 20.73 0.26
CA PHE A 61 18.67 20.58 0.52
C PHE A 61 19.08 21.58 1.61
#